data_AF-A0AA38JFI4-F1
#
_entry.id   AF-A0AA38JFI4-F1
#
_cell.length_a   1.000
_cell.length_b   1.000
_cell.length_c   1.000
_cell.angle_alpha   90.00
_cell.angle_beta   90.00
_cell.angle_gamma   90.00
#
_symmetry.space_group_name_H-M   'P 1'
#
loop_
_entity.id
_entity.type
_entity.pdbx_description
1 polymer ?
#
loop_
_entity_poly.entity_id
_entity_poly.type
_entity_poly.pdbx_seq_one_letter_code
_entity_poly.pdbx_strand_id
1 'polypeptide(L)'
;MPVGFLIVYSEPGELVTLEEFQDWYNNEHVPLRMKHLQSFLAGARYFSLDSQIPSWVALYDVDDTATFSHNSYVRLRANRSPREANLVKRLSILDRQTCELVMDSGASILTTSLASKNPSRGIITHGLGMHEEESREWLGKAVELLKNSQGWARTRLFKCIDNLKTGVSVPSGPEVQIVPVFFVVHEFTTSEIASDPTTATNILSISTITPLSELRKWGLYRAYPGIAQGNL
;
A
#
# COMPACT_ATOMS: atom_id res chain seq x y z
N MET A 1 -1.25 -2.80 20.27
CA MET A 1 -0.13 -1.99 19.74
C MET A 1 -0.73 -0.90 18.83
N PRO A 2 0.03 -0.07 18.12
CA PRO A 2 -0.53 0.87 17.15
C PRO A 2 -1.32 0.18 16.03
N VAL A 3 -2.20 0.93 15.36
CA VAL A 3 -2.95 0.46 14.18
C VAL A 3 -1.97 0.04 13.08
N GLY A 4 -2.20 -1.13 12.49
CA GLY A 4 -1.33 -1.71 11.49
C GLY A 4 -1.67 -1.31 10.06
N PHE A 5 -0.65 -1.35 9.19
CA PHE A 5 -0.82 -1.21 7.76
C PHE A 5 0.17 -2.11 7.04
N LEU A 6 -0.26 -2.71 5.93
CA LEU A 6 0.60 -3.55 5.10
C LEU A 6 0.60 -3.01 3.67
N ILE A 7 1.77 -2.63 3.19
CA ILE A 7 2.01 -2.28 1.79
C ILE A 7 2.90 -3.33 1.15
N VAL A 8 2.48 -3.80 -0.02
CA VAL A 8 3.20 -4.82 -0.77
C VAL A 8 3.34 -4.36 -2.21
N TYR A 9 4.54 -3.97 -2.61
CA TYR A 9 4.85 -3.72 -4.02
C TYR A 9 5.22 -5.03 -4.70
N SER A 10 4.78 -5.23 -5.93
CA SER A 10 5.01 -6.49 -6.64
C SER A 10 5.19 -6.28 -8.14
N GLU A 11 6.14 -7.01 -8.70
CA GLU A 11 6.38 -7.08 -10.13
C GLU A 11 6.36 -8.55 -10.57
N PRO A 12 5.41 -8.98 -11.42
CA PRO A 12 5.36 -10.36 -11.90
C PRO A 12 6.63 -10.74 -12.67
N GLY A 13 7.15 -9.86 -13.51
CA GLY A 13 8.32 -10.12 -14.37
C GLY A 13 8.04 -11.11 -15.50
N GLU A 14 9.10 -11.63 -16.12
CA GLU A 14 9.00 -12.52 -17.29
C GLU A 14 8.60 -13.96 -16.94
N LEU A 15 8.85 -14.38 -15.69
CA LEU A 15 8.63 -15.77 -15.25
C LEU A 15 7.20 -16.04 -14.74
N VAL A 16 6.37 -15.00 -14.59
CA VAL A 16 4.98 -15.11 -14.11
C VAL A 16 4.11 -14.31 -15.07
N THR A 17 3.15 -14.97 -15.72
CA THR A 17 2.22 -14.25 -16.61
C THR A 17 1.32 -13.32 -15.79
N LEU A 18 0.86 -12.23 -16.40
CA LEU A 18 -0.08 -11.33 -15.73
C LEU A 18 -1.37 -12.07 -15.33
N GLU A 19 -1.87 -12.98 -16.16
CA GLU A 19 -3.05 -13.80 -15.84
C GLU A 19 -2.81 -14.66 -14.59
N GLU A 20 -1.69 -15.39 -14.53
CA GLU A 20 -1.34 -16.21 -13.39
C GLU A 20 -1.21 -15.37 -12.10
N PHE A 21 -0.54 -14.22 -12.19
CA PHE A 21 -0.36 -13.28 -11.09
C PHE A 21 -1.70 -12.73 -10.58
N GLN A 22 -2.61 -12.35 -11.49
CA GLN A 22 -3.93 -11.86 -11.12
C GLN A 22 -4.80 -12.96 -10.52
N ASP A 23 -4.80 -14.16 -11.10
CA ASP A 23 -5.58 -15.28 -10.57
C ASP A 23 -5.14 -15.63 -9.14
N TRP A 24 -3.83 -15.73 -8.91
CA TRP A 24 -3.28 -15.96 -7.57
C TRP A 24 -3.75 -14.90 -6.57
N TYR A 25 -3.60 -13.62 -6.89
CA TYR A 25 -4.05 -12.57 -5.98
C TYR A 25 -5.58 -12.61 -5.75
N ASN A 26 -6.35 -12.78 -6.82
CA ASN A 26 -7.81 -12.63 -6.80
C ASN A 26 -8.54 -13.80 -6.17
N ASN A 27 -8.03 -15.02 -6.37
CA ASN A 27 -8.76 -16.25 -6.07
C ASN A 27 -8.10 -17.08 -4.96
N GLU A 28 -6.85 -16.76 -4.58
CA GLU A 28 -6.12 -17.45 -3.52
C GLU A 28 -5.61 -16.48 -2.45
N HIS A 29 -4.66 -15.61 -2.78
CA HIS A 29 -3.88 -14.85 -1.81
C HIS A 29 -4.68 -13.84 -0.99
N VAL A 30 -5.40 -12.91 -1.65
CA VAL A 30 -6.19 -11.89 -0.95
C VAL A 30 -7.41 -12.50 -0.28
N PRO A 31 -8.20 -13.38 -0.92
CA PRO A 31 -9.34 -14.01 -0.29
C PRO A 31 -8.98 -14.75 1.01
N LEU A 32 -7.85 -15.47 1.05
CA LEU A 32 -7.44 -16.17 2.26
C LEU A 32 -7.23 -15.21 3.46
N ARG A 33 -6.79 -13.98 3.21
CA ARG A 33 -6.64 -12.96 4.25
C ARG A 33 -8.00 -12.34 4.59
N MET A 34 -8.68 -11.79 3.60
CA MET A 34 -9.92 -11.01 3.82
C MET A 34 -11.10 -11.85 4.33
N LYS A 35 -11.15 -13.15 4.01
CA LYS A 35 -12.23 -14.07 4.42
C LYS A 35 -11.98 -14.75 5.76
N HIS A 36 -10.73 -14.79 6.25
CA HIS A 36 -10.38 -15.58 7.43
C HIS A 36 -9.68 -14.80 8.54
N LEU A 37 -9.21 -13.58 8.27
CA LEU A 37 -8.55 -12.74 9.27
C LEU A 37 -9.40 -11.51 9.59
N GLN A 38 -10.02 -11.50 10.77
CA GLN A 38 -10.79 -10.35 11.25
C GLN A 38 -9.90 -9.11 11.44
N SER A 39 -8.60 -9.32 11.66
CA SER A 39 -7.61 -8.27 11.78
C SER A 39 -7.31 -7.53 10.47
N PHE A 40 -7.65 -8.11 9.31
CA PHE A 40 -7.55 -7.45 8.02
C PHE A 40 -8.85 -6.70 7.74
N LEU A 41 -8.85 -5.41 8.04
CA LEU A 41 -10.04 -4.55 8.04
C LEU A 41 -10.49 -4.23 6.61
N ALA A 42 -9.54 -3.86 5.75
CA ALA A 42 -9.79 -3.52 4.35
C ALA A 42 -8.57 -3.86 3.50
N GLY A 43 -8.80 -4.12 2.21
CA GLY A 43 -7.75 -4.54 1.29
C GLY A 43 -8.07 -4.16 -0.14
N ALA A 44 -7.12 -3.51 -0.80
CA ALA A 44 -7.24 -3.14 -2.20
C ALA A 44 -5.90 -3.26 -2.94
N ARG A 45 -6.00 -3.49 -4.25
CA ARG A 45 -4.88 -3.55 -5.18
C ARG A 45 -5.00 -2.47 -6.22
N TYR A 46 -3.85 -1.91 -6.56
CA TYR A 46 -3.69 -0.85 -7.53
C TYR A 46 -2.59 -1.21 -8.55
N PHE A 47 -2.71 -0.67 -9.75
CA PHE A 47 -1.72 -0.76 -10.81
C PHE A 47 -1.03 0.59 -11.02
N SER A 48 0.21 0.58 -11.47
CA SER A 48 0.97 1.81 -11.68
C SER A 48 0.41 2.63 -12.84
N LEU A 49 0.32 3.95 -12.65
CA LEU A 49 -0.07 4.93 -13.66
C LEU A 49 1.13 5.71 -14.21
N ASP A 50 2.31 5.48 -13.63
CA ASP A 50 3.57 6.17 -13.94
C ASP A 50 4.51 5.32 -14.82
N SER A 51 4.08 4.11 -15.23
CA SER A 51 4.90 3.15 -15.98
C SER A 51 6.19 2.71 -15.26
N GLN A 52 6.30 2.95 -13.95
CA GLN A 52 7.43 2.53 -13.13
C GLN A 52 7.22 1.13 -12.56
N ILE A 53 8.33 0.47 -12.20
CA ILE A 53 8.37 -0.83 -11.54
C ILE A 53 8.61 -0.60 -10.03
N PRO A 54 7.98 -1.37 -9.12
CA PRO A 54 7.01 -2.43 -9.38
C PRO A 54 5.67 -1.90 -9.91
N SER A 55 5.04 -2.61 -10.84
CA SER A 55 3.81 -2.20 -11.51
C SER A 55 2.53 -2.41 -10.70
N TRP A 56 2.63 -3.08 -9.55
CA TRP A 56 1.49 -3.37 -8.67
C TRP A 56 1.78 -3.01 -7.22
N VAL A 57 0.73 -2.58 -6.52
CA VAL A 57 0.74 -2.43 -5.07
C VAL A 57 -0.53 -3.02 -4.46
N ALA A 58 -0.39 -3.75 -3.36
CA ALA A 58 -1.47 -4.19 -2.50
C ALA A 58 -1.38 -3.46 -1.16
N LEU A 59 -2.49 -2.88 -0.71
CA LEU A 59 -2.61 -2.15 0.54
C LEU A 59 -3.64 -2.82 1.44
N TYR A 60 -3.34 -2.93 2.73
CA TYR A 60 -4.27 -3.44 3.72
C TYR A 60 -4.27 -2.57 4.97
N ASP A 61 -5.48 -2.22 5.43
CA ASP A 61 -5.70 -1.72 6.77
C ASP A 61 -5.75 -2.91 7.74
N VAL A 62 -4.92 -2.87 8.78
CA VAL A 62 -4.81 -3.92 9.79
C VAL A 62 -5.12 -3.33 11.15
N ASP A 63 -5.87 -4.06 11.98
CA ASP A 63 -6.32 -3.59 13.29
C ASP A 63 -5.17 -3.16 14.23
N ASP A 64 -4.09 -3.94 14.26
CA ASP A 64 -3.03 -3.84 15.26
C ASP A 64 -1.71 -4.39 14.68
N THR A 65 -0.58 -3.72 14.92
CA THR A 65 0.73 -4.21 14.46
C THR A 65 1.14 -5.56 15.08
N ALA A 66 0.59 -5.93 16.24
CA ALA A 66 0.80 -7.26 16.81
C ALA A 66 0.24 -8.38 15.92
N THR A 67 -0.72 -8.09 15.03
CA THR A 67 -1.24 -9.07 14.06
C THR A 67 -0.12 -9.67 13.21
N PHE A 68 0.93 -8.93 12.89
CA PHE A 68 2.00 -9.40 12.01
C PHE A 68 2.89 -10.49 12.62
N SER A 69 2.95 -10.59 13.95
CA SER A 69 3.63 -11.66 14.68
C SER A 69 2.66 -12.69 15.27
N HIS A 70 1.35 -12.40 15.26
CA HIS A 70 0.33 -13.28 15.81
C HIS A 70 0.21 -14.57 14.99
N ASN A 71 -0.03 -15.68 15.70
CA ASN A 71 -0.10 -17.02 15.12
C ASN A 71 -1.15 -17.15 14.01
N SER A 72 -2.27 -16.44 14.09
CA SER A 72 -3.32 -16.46 13.05
C SER A 72 -2.79 -16.01 11.69
N TYR A 73 -1.95 -14.97 11.65
CA TYR A 73 -1.37 -14.45 10.43
C TYR A 73 -0.13 -15.25 9.99
N VAL A 74 0.77 -15.58 10.93
CA VAL A 74 1.99 -16.32 10.61
C VAL A 74 1.69 -17.72 10.06
N ARG A 75 0.68 -18.42 10.61
CA ARG A 75 0.27 -19.74 10.09
C ARG A 75 -0.25 -19.67 8.66
N LEU A 76 -0.95 -18.61 8.27
CA LEU A 76 -1.42 -18.44 6.89
C LEU A 76 -0.24 -18.36 5.92
N ARG A 77 0.84 -17.67 6.30
CA ARG A 77 2.08 -17.61 5.50
C ARG A 77 2.88 -18.90 5.53
N ALA A 78 2.89 -19.62 6.65
CA ALA A 78 3.64 -20.87 6.83
C ALA A 78 2.98 -22.04 6.08
N ASN A 79 1.64 -22.05 6.00
CA ASN A 79 0.85 -23.09 5.34
C ASN A 79 0.34 -22.65 3.96
N ARG A 80 1.07 -21.76 3.27
CA ARG A 80 0.73 -21.37 1.90
C ARG A 80 0.71 -22.62 1.00
N SER A 81 -0.14 -22.61 -0.02
CA SER A 81 -0.21 -23.75 -0.94
C SER A 81 1.11 -23.92 -1.71
N PRO A 82 1.37 -25.12 -2.28
CA PRO A 82 2.48 -25.32 -3.20
C PRO A 82 2.44 -24.36 -4.40
N ARG A 83 1.24 -23.96 -4.85
CA ARG A 83 1.04 -23.01 -5.94
C ARG A 83 1.54 -21.61 -5.57
N GLU A 84 1.09 -21.05 -4.45
CA GLU A 84 1.56 -19.75 -3.96
C GLU A 84 3.08 -19.78 -3.69
N ALA A 85 3.57 -20.85 -3.08
CA ALA A 85 5.01 -21.00 -2.83
C ALA A 85 5.84 -21.01 -4.11
N ASN A 86 5.35 -21.65 -5.19
CA ASN A 86 6.02 -21.68 -6.48
C ASN A 86 5.97 -20.31 -7.18
N LEU A 87 4.81 -19.64 -7.19
CA LEU A 87 4.62 -18.35 -7.84
C LEU A 87 5.49 -17.27 -7.19
N VAL A 88 5.47 -17.17 -5.85
CA VAL A 88 6.26 -16.17 -5.11
C VAL A 88 7.75 -16.27 -5.42
N LYS A 89 8.28 -17.48 -5.66
CA LYS A 89 9.70 -17.68 -6.03
C LYS A 89 10.06 -17.16 -7.42
N ARG A 90 9.08 -16.98 -8.30
CA ARG A 90 9.27 -16.55 -9.69
C ARG A 90 9.02 -15.06 -9.90
N LEU A 91 8.40 -14.38 -8.93
CA LEU A 91 8.19 -12.93 -9.01
C LEU A 91 9.53 -12.20 -9.20
N SER A 92 9.54 -11.20 -10.09
CA SER A 92 10.68 -10.32 -10.28
C SER A 92 10.98 -9.53 -9.01
N ILE A 93 9.93 -8.93 -8.42
CA ILE A 93 10.01 -8.17 -7.16
C ILE A 93 8.78 -8.48 -6.31
N LEU A 94 9.01 -8.69 -5.02
CA LEU A 94 8.03 -8.70 -3.95
C LEU A 94 8.64 -7.94 -2.77
N ASP A 95 8.21 -6.69 -2.59
CA ASP A 95 8.61 -5.83 -1.48
C ASP A 95 7.45 -5.72 -0.49
N ARG A 96 7.60 -6.37 0.66
CA ARG A 96 6.61 -6.35 1.72
C ARG A 96 7.09 -5.42 2.82
N GLN A 97 6.31 -4.39 3.13
CA GLN A 97 6.58 -3.46 4.22
C GLN A 97 5.42 -3.46 5.22
N THR A 98 5.76 -3.78 6.46
CA THR A 98 4.89 -3.78 7.63
C THR A 98 5.00 -2.43 8.31
N CYS A 99 3.87 -1.80 8.58
CA CYS A 99 3.86 -0.42 9.00
C CYS A 99 2.88 -0.17 10.14
N GLU A 100 3.12 0.90 10.90
CA GLU A 100 2.16 1.46 11.84
C GLU A 100 1.60 2.79 11.32
N LEU A 101 0.33 3.05 11.62
CA LEU A 101 -0.29 4.35 11.35
C LEU A 101 0.23 5.39 12.36
N VAL A 102 0.86 6.45 11.84
CA VAL A 102 1.43 7.53 12.64
C VAL A 102 0.43 8.68 12.78
N MET A 103 -0.19 9.07 11.67
CA MET A 103 -1.16 10.16 11.61
C MET A 103 -2.09 9.99 10.42
N ASP A 104 -3.32 10.45 10.56
CA ASP A 104 -4.39 10.31 9.59
C ASP A 104 -5.19 11.61 9.52
N SER A 105 -5.45 12.09 8.31
CA SER A 105 -6.32 13.26 8.08
C SER A 105 -7.78 13.00 8.44
N GLY A 106 -8.16 11.73 8.63
CA GLY A 106 -9.51 11.28 8.96
C GLY A 106 -10.23 10.67 7.76
N ALA A 107 -11.24 9.86 8.05
CA ALA A 107 -12.08 9.25 7.02
C ALA A 107 -12.86 10.32 6.24
N SER A 108 -12.99 10.13 4.94
CA SER A 108 -13.83 10.96 4.07
C SER A 108 -15.14 10.29 3.75
N ILE A 109 -16.18 11.10 3.51
CA ILE A 109 -17.47 10.63 3.02
C ILE A 109 -17.44 10.25 1.54
N LEU A 110 -16.40 10.68 0.81
CA LEU A 110 -16.32 10.52 -0.64
C LEU A 110 -15.91 9.09 -1.06
N THR A 111 -15.17 8.39 -0.21
CA THR A 111 -14.70 7.02 -0.45
C THR A 111 -14.69 6.23 0.85
N THR A 112 -14.74 4.90 0.76
CA THR A 112 -14.50 3.97 1.87
C THR A 112 -13.04 3.55 1.98
N SER A 113 -12.13 4.40 1.49
CA SER A 113 -10.70 4.11 1.44
C SER A 113 -10.41 2.77 0.75
N LEU A 114 -9.81 1.79 1.43
CA LEU A 114 -9.49 0.48 0.86
C LEU A 114 -10.66 -0.51 0.88
N ALA A 115 -11.80 -0.18 1.52
CA ALA A 115 -12.93 -1.09 1.63
C ALA A 115 -13.74 -1.16 0.33
N SER A 116 -14.37 -2.31 0.08
CA SER A 116 -14.92 -2.67 -1.23
C SER A 116 -16.22 -1.95 -1.65
N LYS A 117 -16.91 -1.27 -0.72
CA LYS A 117 -18.20 -0.62 -1.00
C LYS A 117 -18.08 0.58 -1.93
N ASN A 118 -17.13 1.48 -1.69
CA ASN A 118 -16.85 2.66 -2.51
C ASN A 118 -15.36 3.05 -2.41
N PRO A 119 -14.43 2.20 -2.85
CA PRO A 119 -13.00 2.39 -2.60
C PRO A 119 -12.42 3.64 -3.25
N SER A 120 -11.32 4.17 -2.70
CA SER A 120 -10.48 5.18 -3.33
C SER A 120 -9.93 4.65 -4.65
N ARG A 121 -10.17 5.37 -5.75
CA ARG A 121 -9.89 4.91 -7.12
C ARG A 121 -8.54 5.36 -7.65
N GLY A 122 -7.95 6.40 -7.06
CA GLY A 122 -6.60 6.85 -7.33
C GLY A 122 -5.83 7.04 -6.04
N ILE A 123 -4.56 6.68 -6.02
CA ILE A 123 -3.67 6.95 -4.88
C ILE A 123 -2.32 7.48 -5.37
N ILE A 124 -1.68 8.29 -4.52
CA ILE A 124 -0.28 8.70 -4.69
C ILE A 124 0.48 8.28 -3.43
N THR A 125 1.61 7.62 -3.60
CA THR A 125 2.48 7.19 -2.50
C THR A 125 3.87 7.77 -2.64
N HIS A 126 4.50 8.15 -1.54
CA HIS A 126 5.92 8.54 -1.50
C HIS A 126 6.45 8.40 -0.08
N GLY A 127 7.77 8.30 0.04
CA GLY A 127 8.48 8.23 1.31
C GLY A 127 9.07 9.58 1.74
N LEU A 128 9.09 9.78 3.04
CA LEU A 128 9.76 10.87 3.73
C LEU A 128 10.97 10.29 4.47
N GLY A 129 12.13 10.93 4.35
CA GLY A 129 13.31 10.54 5.14
C GLY A 129 13.73 11.65 6.09
N MET A 130 12.73 12.20 6.76
CA MET A 130 12.87 13.11 7.89
C MET A 130 12.51 12.37 9.19
N HIS A 131 12.76 12.99 10.35
CA HIS A 131 12.35 12.42 11.62
C HIS A 131 10.82 12.46 11.81
N GLU A 132 10.31 11.78 12.84
CA GLU A 132 8.86 11.61 13.02
C GLU A 132 8.12 12.95 13.21
N GLU A 133 8.69 13.85 14.02
CA GLU A 133 8.08 15.16 14.31
C GLU A 133 7.95 16.02 13.04
N GLU A 134 9.02 16.07 12.25
CA GLU A 134 9.04 16.75 10.95
C GLU A 134 8.05 16.11 9.96
N SER A 135 7.94 14.77 9.96
CA SER A 135 6.98 14.05 9.10
C SER A 135 5.53 14.37 9.47
N ARG A 136 5.23 14.50 10.77
CA ARG A 136 3.91 14.90 11.26
C ARG A 136 3.59 16.35 10.89
N GLU A 137 4.55 17.26 11.05
CA GLU A 137 4.40 18.66 10.65
C GLU A 137 4.16 18.78 9.14
N TRP A 138 4.94 18.05 8.34
CA TRP A 138 4.78 17.96 6.90
C TRP A 138 3.37 17.50 6.52
N LEU A 139 2.85 16.44 7.18
CA LEU A 139 1.50 15.94 6.91
C LEU A 139 0.43 17.00 7.21
N GLY A 140 0.58 17.76 8.31
CA GLY A 140 -0.33 18.85 8.65
C GLY A 140 -0.41 19.89 7.52
N LYS A 141 0.75 20.34 7.02
CA LYS A 141 0.82 21.27 5.88
C LYS A 141 0.23 20.66 4.60
N ALA A 142 0.49 19.38 4.35
CA ALA A 142 -0.05 18.65 3.21
C ALA A 142 -1.58 18.62 3.22
N VAL A 143 -2.18 18.32 4.37
CA VAL A 143 -3.64 18.27 4.53
C VAL A 143 -4.26 19.65 4.33
N GLU A 144 -3.69 20.71 4.89
CA GLU A 144 -4.20 22.07 4.71
C GLU A 144 -4.22 22.51 3.24
N LEU A 145 -3.20 22.13 2.47
CA LEU A 145 -3.12 22.43 1.03
C LEU A 145 -4.07 21.56 0.19
N LEU A 146 -4.15 20.27 0.49
CA LEU A 146 -4.88 19.31 -0.35
C LEU A 146 -6.37 19.21 -0.01
N LYS A 147 -6.81 19.56 1.21
CA LYS A 147 -8.20 19.31 1.65
C LYS A 147 -9.27 20.01 0.82
N ASN A 148 -8.91 21.11 0.15
CA ASN A 148 -9.80 21.86 -0.73
C ASN A 148 -9.65 21.45 -2.21
N SER A 149 -8.75 20.52 -2.52
CA SER A 149 -8.55 20.03 -3.88
C SER A 149 -9.69 19.09 -4.26
N GLN A 150 -10.19 19.22 -5.49
CA GLN A 150 -11.27 18.38 -5.99
C GLN A 150 -10.89 16.91 -5.87
N GLY A 151 -11.80 16.12 -5.28
CA GLY A 151 -11.67 14.68 -5.19
C GLY A 151 -10.58 14.15 -4.26
N TRP A 152 -9.90 15.01 -3.48
CA TRP A 152 -9.07 14.56 -2.35
C TRP A 152 -9.95 13.89 -1.30
N ALA A 153 -9.56 12.70 -0.87
CA ALA A 153 -10.31 11.91 0.12
C ALA A 153 -9.58 11.84 1.46
N ARG A 154 -8.29 11.51 1.47
CA ARG A 154 -7.58 11.25 2.72
C ARG A 154 -6.07 11.33 2.49
N THR A 155 -5.33 11.73 3.51
CA THR A 155 -3.87 11.58 3.54
C THR A 155 -3.46 10.91 4.84
N ARG A 156 -2.63 9.87 4.75
CA ARG A 156 -2.12 9.12 5.91
C ARG A 156 -0.61 9.06 5.90
N LEU A 157 -0.03 9.20 7.10
CA LEU A 157 1.38 9.01 7.38
C LEU A 157 1.56 7.70 8.13
N PHE A 158 2.55 6.93 7.70
CA PHE A 158 2.89 5.65 8.27
C PHE A 158 4.38 5.55 8.51
N LYS A 159 4.75 4.67 9.45
CA LYS A 159 6.14 4.32 9.73
C LYS A 159 6.37 2.85 9.42
N CYS A 160 7.35 2.56 8.57
CA CYS A 160 7.79 1.20 8.30
C CYS A 160 8.55 0.65 9.52
N ILE A 161 8.08 -0.47 10.05
CA ILE A 161 8.64 -1.12 11.25
C ILE A 161 9.33 -2.46 10.95
N ASP A 162 9.01 -3.07 9.80
CA ASP A 162 9.64 -4.29 9.30
C ASP A 162 9.45 -4.34 7.78
N ASN A 163 10.47 -4.76 7.04
CA ASN A 163 10.37 -4.93 5.60
C ASN A 163 11.19 -6.11 5.09
N LEU A 164 10.77 -6.65 3.96
CA LEU A 164 11.49 -7.70 3.26
C LEU A 164 11.20 -7.62 1.77
N LYS A 165 12.26 -7.31 1.00
CA LYS A 165 12.26 -7.30 -0.45
C LYS A 165 12.93 -8.57 -0.99
N THR A 166 12.21 -9.28 -1.84
CA THR A 166 12.62 -10.57 -2.45
C THR A 166 12.23 -10.61 -3.91
N GLY A 167 12.80 -11.53 -4.69
CA GLY A 167 12.43 -11.75 -6.08
C GLY A 167 13.64 -12.09 -6.94
N VAL A 168 13.40 -12.61 -8.14
CA VAL A 168 14.49 -13.06 -9.03
C VAL A 168 15.31 -11.91 -9.60
N SER A 169 14.77 -10.69 -9.59
CA SER A 169 15.45 -9.47 -10.04
C SER A 169 15.96 -8.61 -8.88
N VAL A 170 15.78 -9.03 -7.63
CA VAL A 170 16.25 -8.31 -6.46
C VAL A 170 17.71 -8.71 -6.18
N PRO A 171 18.68 -7.77 -6.23
CA PRO A 171 20.07 -8.08 -5.91
C PRO A 171 20.25 -8.53 -4.46
N SER A 172 21.33 -9.25 -4.19
CA SER A 172 21.71 -9.60 -2.82
C SER A 172 22.32 -8.40 -2.08
N GLY A 173 22.12 -8.34 -0.77
CA GLY A 173 22.79 -7.39 0.12
C GLY A 173 21.83 -6.59 1.00
N PRO A 174 22.35 -5.90 2.03
CA PRO A 174 21.53 -5.07 2.92
C PRO A 174 20.93 -3.86 2.20
N GLU A 175 21.59 -3.32 1.17
CA GLU A 175 21.22 -2.01 0.63
C GLU A 175 19.92 -2.05 -0.18
N VAL A 176 19.60 -3.22 -0.76
CA VAL A 176 18.31 -3.42 -1.44
C VAL A 176 17.12 -3.45 -0.48
N GLN A 177 17.39 -3.66 0.81
CA GLN A 177 16.39 -3.70 1.88
C GLN A 177 16.17 -2.32 2.50
N ILE A 178 16.94 -1.30 2.11
CA ILE A 178 16.70 0.06 2.59
C ILE A 178 15.39 0.57 1.97
N VAL A 179 14.49 1.01 2.83
CA VAL A 179 13.21 1.64 2.47
C VAL A 179 13.03 2.93 3.29
N PRO A 180 12.23 3.89 2.82
CA PRO A 180 11.89 5.06 3.62
C PRO A 180 11.27 4.66 4.96
N VAL A 181 11.76 5.24 6.06
CA VAL A 181 11.23 4.98 7.39
C VAL A 181 9.79 5.47 7.50
N PHE A 182 9.48 6.61 6.89
CA PHE A 182 8.14 7.15 6.82
C PHE A 182 7.63 7.13 5.38
N PHE A 183 6.35 6.83 5.19
CA PHE A 183 5.70 6.96 3.90
C PHE A 183 4.29 7.49 4.03
N VAL A 184 3.82 8.08 2.94
CA VAL A 184 2.56 8.79 2.85
C VAL A 184 1.70 8.12 1.79
N VAL A 185 0.41 8.02 2.07
CA VAL A 185 -0.61 7.62 1.10
C VAL A 185 -1.62 8.76 0.98
N HIS A 186 -1.69 9.36 -0.20
CA HIS A 186 -2.76 10.27 -0.58
C HIS A 186 -3.82 9.49 -1.36
N GLU A 187 -5.07 9.65 -0.98
CA GLU A 187 -6.20 8.95 -1.58
C GLU A 187 -7.13 9.93 -2.30
N PHE A 188 -7.57 9.53 -3.48
CA PHE A 188 -8.41 10.32 -4.35
C PHE A 188 -9.62 9.50 -4.84
N THR A 189 -10.69 10.22 -5.13
CA THR A 189 -11.95 9.67 -5.66
C THR A 189 -11.80 9.07 -7.06
N THR A 190 -10.82 9.51 -7.86
CA THR A 190 -10.56 8.99 -9.21
C THR A 190 -9.06 8.84 -9.50
N SER A 191 -8.73 7.95 -10.44
CA SER A 191 -7.36 7.77 -10.94
C SER A 191 -6.86 8.95 -11.76
N GLU A 192 -7.76 9.68 -12.43
CA GLU A 192 -7.41 10.83 -13.27
C GLU A 192 -6.82 11.96 -12.42
N ILE A 193 -7.41 12.20 -11.24
CA ILE A 193 -6.89 13.18 -10.29
C ILE A 193 -5.53 12.75 -9.74
N ALA A 194 -5.35 11.47 -9.41
CA ALA A 194 -4.05 10.97 -8.97
C ALA A 194 -2.97 11.05 -10.08
N SER A 195 -3.40 10.97 -11.34
CA SER A 195 -2.52 11.09 -12.51
C SER A 195 -2.17 12.54 -12.86
N ASP A 196 -3.02 13.50 -12.50
CA ASP A 196 -2.86 14.91 -12.84
C ASP A 196 -1.46 15.43 -12.42
N PRO A 197 -0.68 15.98 -13.38
CA PRO A 197 0.60 16.63 -13.07
C PRO A 197 0.49 17.68 -11.97
N THR A 198 -0.59 18.48 -11.94
CA THR A 198 -0.80 19.52 -10.93
C THR A 198 -0.94 18.94 -9.53
N THR A 199 -1.58 17.79 -9.37
CA THR A 199 -1.69 17.11 -8.07
C THR A 199 -0.31 16.68 -7.57
N ALA A 200 0.52 16.11 -8.43
CA ALA A 200 1.89 15.76 -8.07
C ALA A 200 2.74 17.02 -7.77
N THR A 201 2.63 18.07 -8.58
CA THR A 201 3.32 19.35 -8.34
C THR A 201 2.92 19.97 -7.00
N ASN A 202 1.63 19.94 -6.67
CA ASN A 202 1.12 20.42 -5.38
C ASN A 202 1.63 19.57 -4.22
N ILE A 203 1.77 18.25 -4.39
CA ILE A 203 2.35 17.39 -3.35
C ILE A 203 3.84 17.71 -3.15
N LEU A 204 4.58 17.86 -4.25
CA LEU A 204 6.01 18.14 -4.25
C LEU A 204 6.32 19.56 -3.73
N SER A 205 5.38 20.50 -3.81
CA SER A 205 5.56 21.87 -3.30
C SER A 205 5.30 22.01 -1.80
N ILE A 206 4.77 20.99 -1.12
CA ILE A 206 4.53 21.00 0.34
C ILE A 206 5.83 21.10 1.14
N SER A 207 6.97 20.70 0.56
CA SER A 207 8.28 20.85 1.17
C SER A 207 9.31 21.47 0.23
N THR A 208 10.18 22.32 0.79
CA THR A 208 11.44 22.72 0.17
C THR A 208 12.50 21.62 0.20
N ILE A 209 12.19 20.51 0.89
CA ILE A 209 13.05 19.34 1.06
C ILE A 209 12.54 18.24 0.13
N THR A 210 13.45 17.74 -0.71
CA THR A 210 13.20 16.71 -1.71
C THR A 210 12.59 15.46 -1.05
N PRO A 211 11.50 14.87 -1.60
CA PRO A 211 11.08 13.53 -1.22
C PRO A 211 12.26 12.57 -1.32
N LEU A 212 12.50 11.77 -0.29
CA LEU A 212 13.65 10.85 -0.27
C LEU A 212 13.42 9.58 -1.11
N SER A 213 12.23 9.43 -1.71
CA SER A 213 11.90 8.32 -2.60
C SER A 213 10.96 8.71 -3.73
N GLU A 214 10.83 7.82 -4.70
CA GLU A 214 9.99 7.99 -5.88
C GLU A 214 8.52 8.21 -5.50
N LEU A 215 7.97 9.36 -5.93
CA LEU A 215 6.53 9.56 -5.96
C LEU A 215 5.93 8.58 -6.96
N ARG A 216 5.02 7.75 -6.49
CA ARG A 216 4.33 6.73 -7.30
C ARG A 216 2.86 7.04 -7.42
N LYS A 217 2.31 6.84 -8.61
CA LYS A 217 0.89 7.09 -8.92
C LYS A 217 0.21 5.77 -9.25
N TRP A 218 -0.97 5.54 -8.67
CA TRP A 218 -1.65 4.26 -8.82
C TRP A 218 -3.15 4.40 -9.07
N GLY A 219 -3.67 3.52 -9.92
CA GLY A 219 -5.08 3.39 -10.26
C GLY A 219 -5.66 2.13 -9.64
N LEU A 220 -6.89 2.20 -9.14
CA LEU A 220 -7.54 1.05 -8.50
C LEU A 220 -7.74 -0.07 -9.52
N TYR A 221 -7.21 -1.24 -9.18
CA TYR A 221 -7.53 -2.48 -9.87
C TYR A 221 -8.74 -3.16 -9.23
N ARG A 222 -8.67 -3.41 -7.91
CA ARG A 222 -9.74 -4.11 -7.18
C ARG A 222 -9.66 -3.86 -5.68
N ALA A 223 -10.81 -3.60 -5.06
CA ALA A 223 -10.98 -3.70 -3.61
C ALA A 223 -11.73 -4.98 -3.26
N TYR A 224 -11.41 -5.58 -2.13
CA TYR A 224 -11.85 -6.93 -1.78
C TYR A 224 -12.86 -6.90 -0.61
N PRO A 225 -13.99 -7.63 -0.71
CA PRO A 225 -14.88 -7.82 0.43
C PRO A 225 -14.16 -8.63 1.52
N GLY A 226 -14.53 -8.39 2.77
CA GLY A 226 -13.86 -8.95 3.93
C GLY A 226 -14.81 -9.12 5.11
N ILE A 227 -14.53 -10.08 5.98
CA ILE A 227 -15.40 -10.37 7.14
C ILE A 227 -15.49 -9.17 8.08
N ALA A 228 -14.39 -8.41 8.20
CA ALA A 228 -14.33 -7.18 8.98
C ALA A 228 -15.17 -6.03 8.41
N GLN A 229 -15.51 -6.07 7.13
CA GLN A 229 -16.41 -5.10 6.50
C GLN A 229 -17.89 -5.53 6.61
N GLY A 230 -18.17 -6.73 7.14
CA GLY A 230 -19.53 -7.28 7.23
C GLY A 230 -20.16 -7.58 5.86
N ASN A 231 -19.35 -7.89 4.84
CA ASN A 231 -19.81 -8.03 3.45
C ASN A 231 -19.31 -9.30 2.73
N LEU A 232 -19.26 -10.43 3.44
CA LEU A 232 -18.96 -11.76 2.93
C LEU A 232 -20.04 -12.78 3.28
#